data_AF-A0A843BKB2-F1
#
_entry.id   AF-A0A843BKB2-F1
#
_cell.length_a   1.000
_cell.length_b   1.000
_cell.length_c   1.000
_cell.angle_alpha   90.00
_cell.angle_beta   90.00
_cell.angle_gamma   90.00
#
_symmetry.space_group_name_H-M   'P 1'
#
loop_
_entity.id
_entity.type
_entity.pdbx_description
1 polymer ?
#
loop_
_entity_poly.entity_id
_entity_poly.type
_entity_poly.pdbx_seq_one_letter_code
_entity_poly.pdbx_strand_id
1 'polypeptide(L)'
;MPHIQTREHEGFYVLEGEVSFTVDQKEIIAPQGTFLNIPPNVIHSFKNNTNQLAKILVILAPGGLENLFVEVGDRVSDPTIPPPPMSEEKMKKFVDIMSDYGVEIKHH
;
A
#
# COMPACT_ATOMS: atom_id res chain seq x y z
N MET A 1 4.59 3.86 -4.54
CA MET A 1 5.14 3.18 -5.73
C MET A 1 3.97 2.70 -6.57
N PRO A 2 3.85 3.11 -7.84
CA PRO A 2 2.83 2.60 -8.75
C PRO A 2 2.97 1.10 -8.95
N HIS A 3 1.90 0.36 -8.72
CA HIS A 3 1.87 -1.10 -8.89
C HIS A 3 0.47 -1.58 -9.27
N ILE A 4 0.39 -2.85 -9.65
CA ILE A 4 -0.87 -3.59 -9.74
C ILE A 4 -0.86 -4.75 -8.74
N GLN A 5 -2.05 -5.17 -8.34
CA GLN A 5 -2.30 -6.46 -7.68
C GLN A 5 -3.06 -7.34 -8.66
N THR A 6 -2.57 -8.55 -8.93
CA THR A 6 -3.15 -9.43 -9.96
C THR A 6 -4.27 -10.32 -9.41
N ARG A 7 -4.40 -10.42 -8.09
CA ARG A 7 -5.34 -11.33 -7.41
C ARG A 7 -6.34 -10.59 -6.53
N GLU A 8 -5.87 -9.62 -5.77
CA GLU A 8 -6.63 -8.95 -4.73
C GLU A 8 -7.43 -7.77 -5.26
N HIS A 9 -8.64 -7.62 -4.74
CA HIS A 9 -9.22 -6.31 -4.52
C HIS A 9 -8.52 -5.66 -3.34
N GLU A 10 -8.04 -4.44 -3.55
CA GLU A 10 -7.46 -3.62 -2.49
C GLU A 10 -8.44 -2.51 -2.09
N GLY A 11 -8.99 -2.64 -0.90
CA GLY A 11 -9.87 -1.67 -0.28
C GLY A 11 -9.10 -0.72 0.63
N PHE A 12 -9.40 0.58 0.53
CA PHE A 12 -8.86 1.63 1.39
C PHE A 12 -9.99 2.38 2.08
N TYR A 13 -9.93 2.50 3.41
CA TYR A 13 -10.82 3.36 4.17
C TYR A 13 -10.02 4.38 4.97
N VAL A 14 -10.27 5.68 4.73
CA VAL A 14 -9.58 6.77 5.42
C VAL A 14 -10.22 7.00 6.78
N LEU A 15 -9.51 6.60 7.83
CA LEU A 15 -9.94 6.71 9.23
C LEU A 15 -9.68 8.10 9.81
N GLU A 16 -8.60 8.75 9.40
CA GLU A 16 -8.16 10.06 9.89
C GLU A 16 -7.33 10.77 8.82
N GLY A 17 -7.48 12.09 8.71
CA GLY A 17 -6.70 12.91 7.79
C GLY A 17 -7.17 12.82 6.33
N GLU A 18 -6.23 12.98 5.41
CA GLU A 18 -6.44 12.99 3.96
C GLU A 18 -5.32 12.21 3.26
N VAL A 19 -5.67 11.45 2.23
CA VAL A 19 -4.72 10.68 1.42
C VAL A 19 -4.98 10.93 -0.06
N SER A 20 -3.92 11.20 -0.83
CA SER A 20 -3.99 11.28 -2.29
C SER A 20 -3.77 9.89 -2.88
N PHE A 21 -4.75 9.39 -3.61
CA PHE A 21 -4.64 8.16 -4.39
C PHE A 21 -4.40 8.52 -5.86
N THR A 22 -3.54 7.77 -6.54
CA THR A 22 -3.47 7.77 -8.00
C THR A 22 -3.99 6.43 -8.47
N VAL A 23 -5.08 6.40 -9.24
CA VAL A 23 -5.71 5.19 -9.78
C VAL A 23 -5.90 5.38 -11.27
N ASP A 24 -5.28 4.54 -12.09
CA ASP A 24 -5.32 4.65 -13.56
C ASP A 24 -5.07 6.08 -14.07
N GLN A 25 -3.96 6.67 -13.61
CA GLN A 25 -3.51 8.05 -13.93
C GLN A 25 -4.41 9.18 -13.43
N LYS A 26 -5.47 8.88 -12.68
CA LYS A 26 -6.34 9.88 -12.07
C LYS A 26 -5.98 10.06 -10.61
N GLU A 27 -5.80 11.31 -10.20
CA GLU A 27 -5.65 11.65 -8.79
C GLU A 27 -7.03 11.73 -8.12
N ILE A 28 -7.13 11.15 -6.93
CA ILE A 28 -8.30 11.18 -6.06
C ILE A 28 -7.83 11.66 -4.68
N ILE A 29 -8.35 12.81 -4.25
CA ILE A 29 -8.14 13.31 -2.88
C ILE A 29 -9.21 12.68 -2.00
N ALA A 30 -8.79 11.85 -1.05
CA ALA A 30 -9.67 11.09 -0.19
C ALA A 30 -9.61 11.62 1.25
N PRO A 31 -10.57 12.46 1.69
CA PRO A 31 -10.67 12.87 3.08
C PRO A 31 -11.17 11.72 3.96
N GLN A 32 -11.09 11.90 5.28
CA GLN A 32 -11.66 11.01 6.29
C GLN A 32 -13.10 10.59 5.96
N GLY A 33 -13.39 9.29 6.11
CA GLY A 33 -14.67 8.67 5.78
C GLY A 33 -14.78 8.17 4.33
N THR A 34 -13.78 8.44 3.49
CA THR A 34 -13.76 7.95 2.11
C THR A 34 -13.39 6.45 2.07
N PHE A 35 -14.15 5.68 1.29
CA PHE A 35 -13.82 4.31 0.90
C PHE A 35 -13.48 4.24 -0.59
N LEU A 36 -12.39 3.58 -0.94
CA LEU A 36 -12.03 3.22 -2.31
C LEU A 36 -11.82 1.72 -2.41
N ASN A 37 -12.29 1.10 -3.49
CA ASN A 37 -12.00 -0.29 -3.82
C ASN A 37 -11.32 -0.34 -5.19
N ILE A 38 -10.12 -0.91 -5.24
CA ILE A 38 -9.34 -1.05 -6.46
C ILE A 38 -9.41 -2.50 -6.90
N PRO A 39 -9.94 -2.80 -8.11
CA PRO A 39 -9.99 -4.16 -8.61
C PRO A 39 -8.60 -4.63 -9.09
N PRO A 40 -8.40 -5.95 -9.24
CA PRO A 40 -7.17 -6.50 -9.78
C PRO A 40 -6.78 -5.87 -11.13
N ASN A 41 -5.47 -5.80 -11.38
CA ASN A 41 -4.84 -5.31 -12.62
C ASN A 41 -5.03 -3.81 -12.90
N VAL A 42 -5.56 -3.03 -11.96
CA VAL A 42 -5.61 -1.57 -12.07
C VAL A 42 -4.35 -0.98 -11.44
N ILE A 43 -3.63 -0.13 -12.18
CA ILE A 43 -2.44 0.56 -11.65
C ILE A 43 -2.85 1.58 -10.59
N HIS A 44 -2.21 1.50 -9.42
CA HIS A 44 -2.50 2.42 -8.33
C HIS A 44 -1.29 2.70 -7.43
N SER A 45 -1.39 3.81 -6.71
CA SER A 45 -0.53 4.16 -5.57
C SER A 45 -1.24 5.16 -4.67
N PHE A 46 -0.73 5.36 -3.46
CA PHE A 46 -1.21 6.41 -2.57
C PHE A 46 -0.05 7.14 -1.91
N LYS A 47 -0.32 8.37 -1.46
CA LYS A 47 0.64 9.21 -0.76
C LYS A 47 -0.10 10.15 0.19
N ASN A 48 0.47 10.34 1.38
CA ASN A 48 0.09 11.46 2.24
C ASN A 48 0.87 12.70 1.75
N ASN A 49 0.17 13.64 1.11
CA ASN A 49 0.74 14.91 0.63
C ASN A 49 0.60 16.05 1.66
N THR A 50 0.17 15.75 2.88
CA THR A 50 0.00 16.71 3.96
C THR A 50 1.11 16.58 5.00
N ASN A 51 1.22 17.57 5.90
CA ASN A 51 2.10 17.51 7.07
C ASN A 51 1.40 16.92 8.31
N GLN A 52 0.18 16.40 8.17
CA GLN A 52 -0.59 15.80 9.25
C GLN A 52 -0.55 14.28 9.15
N LEU A 53 -0.71 13.60 10.29
CA LEU A 53 -0.84 12.14 10.29
C LEU A 53 -2.13 11.76 9.54
N ALA A 54 -2.03 10.74 8.68
CA ALA A 54 -3.18 10.12 8.05
C ALA A 54 -3.25 8.65 8.47
N LYS A 55 -4.45 8.15 8.71
CA LYS A 55 -4.70 6.77 9.11
C LYS A 55 -5.62 6.12 8.10
N ILE A 56 -5.18 5.00 7.54
CA ILE A 56 -5.97 4.20 6.59
C ILE A 56 -6.09 2.77 7.08
N LEU A 57 -7.25 2.18 6.84
CA LEU A 57 -7.43 0.73 6.88
C LEU A 57 -7.27 0.20 5.46
N VAL A 58 -6.37 -0.77 5.29
CA VAL A 58 -6.18 -1.50 4.04
C VAL A 58 -6.82 -2.88 4.17
N ILE A 59 -7.61 -3.27 3.17
CA ILE A 59 -8.35 -4.54 3.12
C ILE A 59 -7.91 -5.27 1.85
N LEU A 60 -7.46 -6.51 1.99
CA LEU A 60 -6.97 -7.34 0.88
C LEU A 60 -7.88 -8.56 0.76
N ALA A 61 -8.50 -8.73 -0.41
CA ALA A 61 -9.44 -9.83 -0.66
C ALA A 61 -9.25 -10.41 -2.07
N PRO A 62 -8.96 -11.72 -2.23
CA PRO A 62 -8.72 -12.71 -1.17
C PRO A 62 -7.49 -12.39 -0.32
N GLY A 63 -7.39 -12.99 0.88
CA GLY A 63 -6.19 -12.86 1.71
C GLY A 63 -4.99 -13.60 1.11
N GLY A 64 -3.80 -13.31 1.63
CA GLY A 64 -2.54 -13.94 1.28
C GLY A 64 -1.41 -12.93 1.09
N LEU A 65 -1.71 -11.75 0.56
CA LEU A 65 -0.74 -10.67 0.35
C LEU A 65 -0.18 -10.12 1.68
N GLU A 66 -0.92 -10.23 2.79
CA GLU A 66 -0.43 -9.82 4.11
C GLU A 66 0.87 -10.53 4.53
N ASN A 67 1.09 -11.76 4.04
CA ASN A 67 2.29 -12.54 4.35
C ASN A 67 3.56 -11.95 3.72
N LEU A 68 3.44 -11.21 2.61
CA LEU A 68 4.55 -10.44 2.03
C LEU A 68 5.12 -9.47 3.08
N PHE A 69 4.25 -8.71 3.75
CA PHE A 69 4.68 -7.74 4.77
C PHE A 69 5.26 -8.43 6.01
N VAL A 70 4.76 -9.60 6.39
CA VAL A 70 5.33 -10.40 7.48
C VAL A 70 6.74 -10.87 7.13
N GLU A 71 6.99 -11.22 5.87
CA GLU A 71 8.25 -11.80 5.42
C GLU A 71 9.39 -10.77 5.25
N VAL A 72 9.06 -9.52 4.91
CA VAL A 72 10.07 -8.46 4.66
C VAL A 72 10.06 -7.33 5.70
N GLY A 73 8.96 -7.20 6.45
CA GLY A 73 8.76 -6.13 7.41
C GLY A 73 9.55 -6.34 8.71
N ASP A 74 9.86 -5.24 9.37
CA ASP A 74 10.38 -5.27 10.74
C ASP A 74 9.24 -5.32 11.75
N ARG A 75 9.42 -6.13 12.78
CA ARG A 75 8.50 -6.13 13.91
C ARG A 75 8.66 -4.83 14.70
N VAL A 76 7.61 -4.02 14.71
CA VAL A 76 7.52 -2.83 15.57
C VAL A 76 6.79 -3.17 16.86
N SER A 77 7.33 -2.74 18.01
CA SER A 77 6.66 -2.89 19.32
C SER A 77 5.63 -1.80 19.59
N ASP A 78 5.79 -0.64 18.94
CA ASP A 78 4.88 0.49 19.01
C ASP A 78 4.61 1.01 17.58
N PRO A 79 3.37 0.94 17.07
CA PRO A 79 3.03 1.37 15.72
C PRO A 79 3.02 2.90 15.56
N THR A 80 3.21 3.68 16.63
CA THR A 80 3.31 5.15 16.59
C THR A 80 4.74 5.64 16.36
N ILE A 81 5.73 4.75 16.48
CA ILE A 81 7.14 5.06 16.24
C ILE A 81 7.47 4.73 14.79
N PRO A 82 8.06 5.66 14.01
CA PRO A 82 8.50 5.38 12.66
C PRO A 82 9.45 4.17 12.62
N PRO A 83 9.23 3.19 11.72
CA PRO A 83 10.17 2.09 11.56
C PRO A 83 11.53 2.62 11.07
N PRO A 84 12.63 1.89 11.30
CA PRO A 84 13.90 2.22 10.66
C PRO A 84 13.73 2.22 9.13
N PRO A 85 14.54 3.01 8.40
CA PRO A 85 14.55 2.94 6.94
C PRO A 85 14.80 1.49 6.46
N MET A 86 14.11 1.08 5.40
CA MET A 86 14.33 -0.25 4.82
C MET A 86 15.76 -0.33 4.26
N SER A 87 16.51 -1.37 4.65
CA SER A 87 17.86 -1.60 4.12
C SER A 87 17.81 -1.99 2.64
N GLU A 88 18.93 -1.78 1.92
CA GLU A 88 19.05 -2.19 0.51
C GLU A 88 18.80 -3.69 0.33
N GLU A 89 19.27 -4.53 1.25
CA GLU A 89 19.04 -5.98 1.25
C GLU A 89 17.55 -6.32 1.35
N LYS A 90 16.81 -5.65 2.25
CA LYS A 90 15.36 -5.85 2.41
C LYS A 90 14.59 -5.33 1.20
N MET A 91 14.97 -4.18 0.65
CA MET A 91 14.39 -3.66 -0.59
C MET A 91 14.58 -4.66 -1.73
N LYS A 92 15.78 -5.24 -1.86
CA LYS A 92 16.05 -6.28 -2.85
C LYS A 92 15.16 -7.50 -2.64
N LYS A 93 15.10 -8.03 -1.41
CA LYS A 93 14.23 -9.17 -1.08
C LYS A 93 12.77 -8.87 -1.40
N PHE A 94 12.27 -7.69 -1.04
CA PHE A 94 10.90 -7.26 -1.34
C PHE A 94 10.60 -7.28 -2.84
N VAL A 95 11.50 -6.72 -3.66
CA VAL A 95 11.37 -6.74 -5.12
C VAL A 95 11.45 -8.16 -5.69
N ASP A 96 12.29 -9.02 -5.12
CA ASP A 96 12.46 -10.40 -5.59
C ASP A 96 11.20 -11.27 -5.36
N ILE A 97 10.42 -11.03 -4.29
CA ILE A 97 9.31 -11.91 -3.89
C ILE A 97 7.91 -11.35 -4.18
N MET A 98 7.77 -10.04 -4.43
CA MET A 98 6.45 -9.41 -4.58
C MET A 98 5.58 -10.04 -5.69
N SER A 99 6.20 -10.56 -6.76
CA SER A 99 5.48 -11.20 -7.87
C SER A 99 4.83 -12.53 -7.45
N ASP A 100 5.44 -13.26 -6.51
CA ASP A 100 4.87 -14.50 -5.96
C ASP A 100 3.59 -14.21 -5.17
N TYR A 101 3.47 -12.98 -4.66
CA TYR A 101 2.27 -12.45 -4.01
C TYR A 101 1.36 -11.67 -4.97
N GLY A 102 1.58 -11.74 -6.29
CA GLY A 102 0.72 -11.11 -7.27
C GLY A 102 0.87 -9.59 -7.36
N VAL A 103 1.94 -9.01 -6.82
CA VAL A 103 2.25 -7.58 -6.92
C VAL A 103 3.26 -7.34 -8.03
N GLU A 104 2.95 -6.43 -8.94
CA GLU A 104 3.89 -6.02 -10.00
C GLU A 104 4.10 -4.51 -10.00
N ILE A 105 5.35 -4.08 -9.86
CA ILE A 105 5.73 -2.67 -10.02
C ILE A 105 5.54 -2.27 -11.48
N LYS A 106 4.90 -1.13 -11.71
CA LYS A 106 4.80 -0.52 -13.02
C LYS A 106 5.62 0.75 -13.06
N HIS A 107 6.53 0.84 -14.02
CA HIS A 107 7.21 2.08 -14.37
C HIS A 107 6.34 2.79 -15.43
N HIS A 108 5.98 4.04 -15.16
CA HIS A 108 5.43 4.91 -16.20
C HIS A 108 6.51 5.26 -17.23
#